data_AF-A0A9P6S0L4-F1
#
_entry.id   AF-A0A9P6S0L4-F1
#
_cell.length_a   1.000
_cell.length_b   1.000
_cell.length_c   1.000
_cell.angle_alpha   90.00
_cell.angle_beta   90.00
_cell.angle_gamma   90.00
#
_symmetry.space_group_name_H-M   'P 1'
#
loop_
_entity.id
_entity.type
_entity.pdbx_description
1 polymer ?
#
loop_
_entity_poly.entity_id
_entity_poly.type
_entity_poly.pdbx_seq_one_letter_code
_entity_poly.pdbx_strand_id
1 'polypeptide(L)'
;MDELLRHVFTATVLRLWEVSMTAEEKRNLEEYSDNMAFSNCINKKVMEIVDRDLTATNIENTSSRNATLFLRDMILYMELSSAIKIGDIGRIEKALKWLTIIFHAGSTPHYAYELMHFRRCF
;
A
#
# COMPACT_ATOMS: atom_id res chain seq x y z
N MET A 1 17.32 0.68 8.18
CA MET A 1 16.23 -0.31 7.96
C MET A 1 15.16 0.26 7.03
N ASP A 2 14.73 1.52 7.20
CA ASP A 2 13.72 2.18 6.34
C ASP A 2 14.11 2.22 4.84
N GLU A 3 15.38 2.43 4.54
CA GLU A 3 15.89 2.56 3.17
C GLU A 3 15.81 1.27 2.35
N LEU A 4 16.12 0.11 2.96
CA LEU A 4 15.98 -1.18 2.29
C LEU A 4 14.52 -1.49 1.95
N LEU A 5 13.59 -1.24 2.88
CA LEU A 5 12.16 -1.44 2.67
C LEU A 5 11.64 -0.55 1.54
N ARG A 6 12.05 0.72 1.51
CA ARG A 6 11.72 1.65 0.42
C ARG A 6 12.25 1.18 -0.93
N HIS A 7 13.48 0.71 -1.01
CA HIS A 7 14.05 0.20 -2.26
C HIS A 7 13.34 -1.06 -2.75
N VAL A 8 13.06 -2.02 -1.84
CA VAL A 8 12.32 -3.24 -2.18
C VAL A 8 10.89 -2.92 -2.61
N PHE A 9 10.21 -2.02 -1.92
CA PHE A 9 8.87 -1.54 -2.32
C PHE A 9 8.90 -0.87 -3.69
N THR A 10 9.85 0.04 -3.92
CA THR A 10 9.98 0.73 -5.21
C THR A 10 10.24 -0.26 -6.35
N ALA A 11 11.16 -1.19 -6.16
CA ALA A 11 11.48 -2.23 -7.15
C ALA A 11 10.28 -3.15 -7.42
N THR A 12 9.54 -3.54 -6.40
CA THR A 12 8.34 -4.40 -6.55
C THR A 12 7.18 -3.68 -7.23
N VAL A 13 6.94 -2.40 -6.91
CA VAL A 13 5.95 -1.57 -7.61
C VAL A 13 6.33 -1.36 -9.07
N LEU A 14 7.60 -1.02 -9.35
CA LEU A 14 8.08 -0.88 -10.73
C LEU A 14 7.93 -2.18 -11.51
N ARG A 15 8.24 -3.32 -10.90
CA ARG A 15 8.10 -4.62 -11.54
C ARG A 15 6.63 -4.98 -11.80
N LEU A 16 5.75 -4.75 -10.82
CA LEU A 16 4.32 -4.96 -10.97
C LEU A 16 3.75 -4.08 -12.09
N TRP A 17 4.22 -2.85 -12.15
CA TRP A 17 3.87 -1.89 -13.19
C TRP A 17 4.30 -2.38 -14.58
N GLU A 18 5.57 -2.76 -14.76
CA GLU A 18 6.07 -3.31 -16.03
C GLU A 18 5.25 -4.50 -16.55
N VAL A 19 4.80 -5.37 -15.64
CA VAL A 19 4.06 -6.59 -15.99
C VAL A 19 2.58 -6.32 -16.25
N SER A 20 2.00 -5.30 -15.63
CA SER A 20 0.56 -5.00 -15.71
C SER A 20 0.17 -4.01 -16.81
N MET A 21 1.12 -3.23 -17.34
CA MET A 21 0.84 -2.23 -18.37
C MET A 21 0.55 -2.85 -19.74
N THR A 22 -0.49 -2.33 -20.40
CA THR A 22 -0.66 -2.50 -21.84
C THR A 22 0.22 -1.52 -22.62
N ALA A 23 0.55 -1.86 -23.88
CA ALA A 23 1.40 -1.03 -24.75
C ALA A 23 0.84 0.37 -25.06
N GLU A 24 -0.45 0.60 -24.79
CA GLU A 24 -1.14 1.87 -24.98
C GLU A 24 -1.02 2.77 -23.74
N GLU A 25 -1.19 2.21 -22.55
CA GLU A 25 -0.97 2.92 -21.30
C GLU A 25 0.49 3.38 -21.16
N LYS A 26 1.46 2.58 -21.66
CA LYS A 26 2.89 2.92 -21.60
C LYS A 26 3.22 4.19 -22.41
N ARG A 27 2.51 4.41 -23.52
CA ARG A 27 2.65 5.61 -24.37
C ARG A 27 2.06 6.86 -23.71
N ASN A 28 0.91 6.73 -23.06
CA ASN A 28 0.29 7.84 -22.30
C ASN A 28 1.15 8.29 -21.10
N LEU A 29 2.08 7.46 -20.65
CA LEU A 29 2.98 7.73 -19.54
C LEU A 29 4.15 8.64 -19.91
N GLU A 30 4.69 8.49 -21.13
CA GLU A 30 5.74 9.35 -21.67
C GLU A 30 5.24 10.80 -21.85
N GLU A 31 3.92 11.00 -21.83
CA GLU A 31 3.24 12.28 -21.94
C GLU A 31 3.04 12.99 -20.57
N TYR A 32 3.20 12.26 -19.45
CA TYR A 32 3.11 12.86 -18.10
C TYR A 32 4.38 13.65 -17.78
N SER A 33 4.32 14.97 -17.99
CA SER A 33 5.36 15.93 -17.60
C SER A 33 5.43 16.20 -16.08
N ASP A 34 4.38 15.86 -15.32
CA ASP A 34 4.28 16.18 -13.89
C ASP A 34 4.43 14.93 -13.00
N ASN A 35 5.44 14.96 -12.13
CA ASN A 35 5.76 13.91 -11.16
C ASN A 35 4.60 13.60 -10.20
N MET A 36 3.76 14.60 -9.85
CA MET A 36 2.63 14.38 -8.95
C MET A 36 1.51 13.58 -9.63
N ALA A 37 1.19 13.94 -10.87
CA ALA A 37 0.17 13.24 -11.66
C ALA A 37 0.60 11.80 -11.99
N PHE A 38 1.89 11.59 -12.28
CA PHE A 38 2.48 10.27 -12.43
C PHE A 38 2.35 9.42 -11.17
N SER A 39 2.72 9.97 -10.00
CA SER A 39 2.62 9.26 -8.72
C SER A 39 1.18 8.87 -8.37
N ASN A 40 0.22 9.76 -8.62
CA ASN A 40 -1.20 9.48 -8.39
C ASN A 40 -1.73 8.37 -9.32
N CYS A 41 -1.30 8.34 -10.59
CA CYS A 41 -1.67 7.29 -11.54
C CYS A 41 -1.13 5.91 -11.09
N ILE A 42 0.15 5.86 -10.72
CA ILE A 42 0.81 4.66 -10.19
C ILE A 42 0.07 4.16 -8.95
N ASN A 43 -0.16 5.03 -7.98
CA ASN A 43 -0.85 4.66 -6.73
C ASN A 43 -2.26 4.10 -7.00
N LYS A 44 -3.02 4.73 -7.91
CA LYS A 44 -4.36 4.26 -8.28
C LYS A 44 -4.33 2.86 -8.88
N LYS A 45 -3.46 2.62 -9.86
CA LYS A 45 -3.31 1.32 -10.53
C LYS A 45 -2.80 0.22 -9.59
N VAL A 46 -1.85 0.55 -8.72
CA VAL A 46 -1.36 -0.39 -7.70
C VAL A 46 -2.51 -0.80 -6.77
N MET A 47 -3.35 0.15 -6.34
CA MET A 47 -4.51 -0.16 -5.51
C MET A 47 -5.56 -1.00 -6.25
N GLU A 48 -5.80 -0.74 -7.54
CA GLU A 48 -6.68 -1.57 -8.38
C GLU A 48 -6.18 -3.02 -8.51
N ILE A 49 -4.88 -3.21 -8.69
CA ILE A 49 -4.26 -4.55 -8.78
C ILE A 49 -4.34 -5.26 -7.43
N VAL A 50 -4.03 -4.56 -6.34
CA VAL A 50 -4.11 -5.12 -4.98
C VAL A 50 -5.55 -5.53 -4.66
N ASP A 51 -6.55 -4.72 -4.99
CA ASP A 51 -7.96 -5.03 -4.74
C ASP A 51 -8.44 -6.23 -5.57
N ARG A 52 -8.07 -6.28 -6.86
CA ARG A 52 -8.37 -7.42 -7.75
C ARG A 52 -7.74 -8.72 -7.25
N ASP A 53 -6.48 -8.69 -6.84
CA ASP A 53 -5.76 -9.88 -6.41
C ASP A 53 -6.19 -10.35 -5.00
N LEU A 54 -6.66 -9.45 -4.14
CA LEU A 54 -7.24 -9.80 -2.83
C LEU A 54 -8.65 -10.38 -2.94
N THR A 55 -9.43 -9.99 -3.95
CA THR A 55 -10.80 -10.48 -4.20
C THR A 55 -10.85 -11.75 -5.03
N ALA A 56 -9.77 -12.09 -5.75
CA ALA A 56 -9.67 -13.34 -6.50
C ALA A 56 -9.65 -14.55 -5.55
N THR A 57 -10.69 -15.38 -5.63
CA THR A 57 -10.90 -16.60 -4.83
C THR A 57 -10.00 -17.79 -5.20
N ASN A 58 -8.98 -17.60 -6.04
CA ASN A 58 -8.12 -18.70 -6.48
C ASN A 58 -7.05 -19.01 -5.41
N ILE A 59 -7.21 -20.19 -4.81
CA ILE A 59 -6.51 -20.69 -3.61
C ILE A 59 -5.04 -21.10 -3.88
N GLU A 60 -4.54 -21.04 -5.12
CA GLU A 60 -3.19 -21.52 -5.44
C GLU A 60 -2.24 -20.39 -5.86
N ASN A 61 -1.52 -19.84 -4.87
CA ASN A 61 -0.05 -19.71 -4.86
C ASN A 61 0.42 -18.75 -3.76
N THR A 62 1.17 -19.31 -2.81
CA THR A 62 1.63 -18.71 -1.54
C THR A 62 2.60 -17.54 -1.70
N SER A 63 3.28 -17.39 -2.84
CA SER A 63 4.26 -16.30 -3.06
C SER A 63 3.62 -15.02 -3.63
N SER A 64 2.73 -15.14 -4.62
CA SER A 64 2.06 -14.00 -5.25
C SER A 64 1.18 -13.25 -4.24
N ARG A 65 0.38 -13.99 -3.46
CA ARG A 65 -0.46 -13.41 -2.42
C ARG A 65 0.34 -12.73 -1.30
N ASN A 66 1.48 -13.31 -0.90
CA ASN A 66 2.35 -12.67 0.09
C ASN A 66 2.99 -11.38 -0.46
N ALA A 67 3.33 -11.34 -1.76
CA ALA A 67 3.81 -10.12 -2.39
C ALA A 67 2.73 -9.03 -2.43
N THR A 68 1.48 -9.39 -2.73
CA THR A 68 0.34 -8.45 -2.69
C THR A 68 0.07 -7.93 -1.28
N LEU A 69 0.12 -8.80 -0.26
CA LEU A 69 0.00 -8.40 1.14
C LEU A 69 1.15 -7.47 1.58
N PHE A 70 2.38 -7.77 1.16
CA PHE A 70 3.53 -6.90 1.40
C PHE A 70 3.35 -5.52 0.76
N LEU A 71 2.89 -5.45 -0.49
CA LEU A 71 2.63 -4.19 -1.18
C LEU A 71 1.56 -3.36 -0.45
N ARG A 72 0.45 -4.01 -0.04
CA ARG A 72 -0.59 -3.36 0.77
C ARG A 72 -0.01 -2.76 2.05
N ASP A 73 0.78 -3.53 2.78
CA ASP A 73 1.35 -3.11 4.07
C ASP A 73 2.36 -1.96 3.88
N MET A 74 3.16 -1.99 2.82
CA MET A 74 4.11 -0.92 2.47
C MET A 74 3.40 0.38 2.05
N ILE A 75 2.31 0.32 1.28
CA ILE A 75 1.52 1.50 0.91
C ILE A 75 0.97 2.18 2.17
N LEU A 76 0.42 1.39 3.09
CA LEU A 76 -0.11 1.90 4.36
C LEU A 76 1.00 2.49 5.25
N TYR A 77 2.17 1.86 5.29
CA TYR A 77 3.35 2.37 5.98
C TYR A 77 3.83 3.72 5.42
N MET A 78 3.91 3.84 4.09
CA MET A 78 4.35 5.06 3.42
C MET A 78 3.35 6.21 3.64
N GLU A 79 2.06 5.92 3.59
CA GLU A 79 1.00 6.90 3.89
C GLU A 79 1.10 7.40 5.33
N LEU A 80 1.24 6.48 6.30
CA LEU A 80 1.42 6.86 7.71
C LEU A 80 2.71 7.67 7.93
N SER A 81 3.82 7.25 7.34
CA SER A 81 5.11 7.97 7.42
C SER A 81 5.00 9.39 6.85
N SER A 82 4.33 9.54 5.70
CA SER A 82 4.07 10.85 5.09
C SER A 82 3.18 11.73 5.97
N ALA A 83 2.09 11.18 6.48
CA ALA A 83 1.14 11.90 7.32
C ALA A 83 1.79 12.39 8.63
N ILE A 84 2.63 11.56 9.26
CA ILE A 84 3.42 11.95 10.45
C ILE A 84 4.37 13.10 10.13
N LYS A 85 5.10 13.04 9.01
CA LYS A 85 6.07 14.09 8.62
C LYS A 85 5.40 15.45 8.39
N ILE A 86 4.17 15.46 7.89
CA ILE A 86 3.42 16.69 7.58
C ILE A 86 2.54 17.13 8.76
N GLY A 87 2.34 16.25 9.76
CA GLY A 87 1.47 16.52 10.90
C GLY A 87 -0.02 16.44 10.59
N ASP A 88 -0.42 15.70 9.54
CA ASP A 88 -1.83 15.55 9.16
C ASP A 88 -2.51 14.47 10.01
N ILE A 89 -3.12 14.92 11.11
CA ILE A 89 -3.81 14.04 12.08
C ILE A 89 -4.95 13.25 11.42
N GLY A 90 -5.69 13.85 10.48
CA GLY A 90 -6.80 13.18 9.81
C GLY A 90 -6.34 11.98 8.99
N ARG A 91 -5.21 12.11 8.28
CA ARG A 91 -4.59 11.00 7.54
C ARG A 91 -4.00 9.95 8.47
N ILE A 92 -3.38 10.36 9.58
CA ILE A 92 -2.85 9.45 10.61
C ILE A 92 -3.98 8.57 11.17
N GLU A 93 -5.10 9.16 11.60
CA GLU A 93 -6.25 8.41 12.12
C GLU A 93 -6.81 7.40 11.11
N LYS A 94 -6.89 7.80 9.84
CA LYS A 94 -7.36 6.92 8.77
C LYS A 94 -6.41 5.73 8.57
N ALA A 95 -5.10 5.95 8.60
CA ALA A 95 -4.12 4.88 8.52
C ALA A 95 -4.18 3.93 9.74
N LEU A 96 -4.34 4.47 10.96
CA LEU A 96 -4.46 3.67 12.19
C LEU A 96 -5.72 2.79 12.20
N LYS A 97 -6.84 3.25 11.62
CA LYS A 97 -8.06 2.43 11.41
C LYS A 97 -7.75 1.19 10.59
N TRP A 98 -7.06 1.34 9.47
CA TRP A 98 -6.67 0.22 8.60
C TRP A 98 -5.67 -0.72 9.29
N LEU A 99 -4.66 -0.19 9.98
CA LEU A 99 -3.71 -1.01 10.74
C LEU A 99 -4.40 -1.86 11.81
N THR A 100 -5.40 -1.30 12.50
CA THR A 100 -6.17 -2.03 13.51
C THR A 100 -6.86 -3.26 12.90
N ILE A 101 -7.49 -3.08 11.73
CA ILE A 101 -8.17 -4.17 11.01
C ILE A 101 -7.15 -5.24 10.57
N ILE A 102 -6.01 -4.81 10.02
CA ILE A 102 -4.96 -5.72 9.54
C ILE A 102 -4.37 -6.53 10.69
N PHE A 103 -4.03 -5.91 11.82
CA PHE A 103 -3.47 -6.63 12.97
C PHE A 103 -4.49 -7.60 13.61
N HIS A 104 -5.76 -7.20 13.64
CA HIS A 104 -6.83 -8.07 14.12
C HIS A 104 -7.00 -9.31 13.24
N ALA A 105 -6.98 -9.14 11.92
CA ALA A 105 -7.10 -10.24 10.95
C ALA A 105 -5.81 -11.09 10.80
N GLY A 106 -4.64 -10.50 11.04
CA GLY A 106 -3.32 -11.10 10.79
C GLY A 106 -2.70 -11.83 11.98
N SER A 107 -3.51 -12.31 12.93
CA SER A 107 -3.05 -13.04 14.13
C SER A 107 -2.09 -12.24 15.04
N THR A 108 -2.19 -10.90 15.02
CA THR A 108 -1.46 -10.00 15.94
C THR A 108 -2.42 -9.13 16.78
N PRO A 109 -3.35 -9.77 17.53
CA PRO A 109 -4.46 -9.07 18.18
C PRO A 109 -4.02 -8.11 19.29
N HIS A 110 -2.84 -8.31 19.89
CA HIS A 110 -2.31 -7.41 20.92
C HIS A 110 -2.09 -6.00 20.37
N TYR A 111 -1.46 -5.86 19.21
CA TYR A 111 -1.28 -4.56 18.55
C TYR A 111 -2.61 -3.97 18.09
N ALA A 112 -3.55 -4.81 17.66
CA ALA A 112 -4.90 -4.33 17.35
C ALA A 112 -5.59 -3.74 18.58
N TYR A 113 -5.47 -4.39 19.74
CA TYR A 113 -6.06 -3.93 21.00
C TYR A 113 -5.41 -2.62 21.48
N GLU A 114 -4.08 -2.53 21.42
CA GLU A 114 -3.34 -1.30 21.74
C GLU A 114 -3.78 -0.13 20.85
N LEU A 115 -3.93 -0.36 19.54
CA LEU A 115 -4.45 0.66 18.62
C LEU A 115 -5.90 1.03 18.89
N MET A 116 -6.76 0.07 19.23
CA MET A 116 -8.14 0.36 19.64
C MET A 116 -8.18 1.21 20.92
N HIS A 117 -7.30 0.92 21.88
CA HIS A 117 -7.19 1.70 23.11
C HIS A 117 -6.68 3.12 22.84
N PHE A 118 -5.61 3.25 22.06
CA PHE A 118 -5.05 4.53 21.63
C PHE A 118 -6.13 5.43 21.00
N ARG A 119 -6.95 4.86 20.12
CA ARG A 119 -8.06 5.56 19.45
C ARG A 119 -9.26 5.90 20.33
N ARG A 120 -9.34 5.35 21.54
CA ARG A 120 -10.38 5.68 22.52
C ARG A 120 -9.94 6.81 23.46
N CYS A 121 -8.63 6.98 23.61
CA CYS A 121 -8.03 8.00 24.49
C CYS A 121 -7.83 9.36 23.81
N PHE A 122 -7.89 9.40 22.47
CA PHE A 122 -7.92 10.61 21.64
C PHE A 122 -9.27 10.72 20.93
#